data_AF-A0AAW5RDL3-F1
#
_entry.id   AF-A0AAW5RDL3-F1
#
_cell.length_a   1.000
_cell.length_b   1.000
_cell.length_c   1.000
_cell.angle_alpha   90.00
_cell.angle_beta   90.00
_cell.angle_gamma   90.00
#
_symmetry.space_group_name_H-M   'P 1'
#
loop_
_entity.id
_entity.type
_entity.pdbx_description
1 polymer ?
#
loop_
_entity_poly.entity_id
_entity_poly.type
_entity_poly.pdbx_seq_one_letter_code
_entity_poly.pdbx_strand_id
1 'polypeptide(L)'
;MEKKRFTTPFREFITRDDNGRYHVRLGPQTFSTNYRLTDIRLETENGGTPVDPDLLKAKPWILRNLQQEVEFRRKKERAEMFSKECFQRTPYSANQRMSYNNAKSNKGL
;
A
#
# COMPACT_ATOMS: atom_id res chain seq x y z
N MET A 1 14.34 -13.70 -36.98
CA MET A 1 13.58 -14.11 -35.78
C MET A 1 13.18 -12.87 -35.00
N GLU A 2 11.91 -12.48 -35.04
CA GLU A 2 11.39 -11.46 -34.11
C GLU A 2 11.45 -12.03 -32.69
N LYS A 3 12.20 -11.37 -31.81
CA LYS A 3 12.22 -11.71 -30.39
C LYS A 3 10.90 -11.25 -29.77
N LYS A 4 9.96 -12.16 -29.56
CA LYS A 4 8.76 -11.90 -28.76
C LYS A 4 9.20 -11.40 -27.38
N ARG A 5 8.97 -10.12 -27.09
CA ARG A 5 9.22 -9.53 -25.77
C ARG A 5 7.96 -9.73 -24.94
N PHE A 6 8.06 -10.55 -23.90
CA PHE A 6 7.03 -10.61 -22.87
C PHE A 6 7.18 -9.34 -22.01
N THR A 7 6.26 -8.38 -22.19
CA THR A 7 6.27 -7.09 -21.47
C THR A 7 5.49 -7.14 -20.15
N THR A 8 4.85 -8.28 -19.84
CA THR A 8 4.04 -8.42 -18.63
C THR A 8 4.94 -8.31 -17.39
N PRO A 9 4.67 -7.34 -16.49
CA PRO A 9 5.48 -7.18 -15.29
C PRO A 9 5.33 -8.40 -14.38
N PHE A 10 6.41 -8.80 -13.72
CA PHE A 10 6.38 -9.92 -12.78
C PHE A 10 5.42 -9.68 -11.61
N ARG A 11 5.28 -8.43 -11.18
CA ARG A 11 4.39 -8.01 -10.10
C ARG A 11 3.29 -7.12 -10.66
N GLU A 12 2.06 -7.54 -10.45
CA GLU A 12 0.87 -6.83 -10.93
C GLU A 12 -0.20 -6.80 -9.83
N PHE A 13 -0.64 -5.61 -9.45
CA PHE A 13 -1.82 -5.47 -8.59
C PHE A 13 -3.08 -5.74 -9.40
N ILE A 14 -3.92 -6.64 -8.92
CA ILE A 14 -5.20 -6.98 -9.55
C ILE A 14 -6.30 -6.09 -8.97
N THR A 15 -6.56 -6.22 -7.67
CA THR A 15 -7.67 -5.52 -7.02
C THR A 15 -7.50 -5.48 -5.51
N ARG A 16 -8.33 -4.66 -4.86
CA ARG A 16 -8.59 -4.71 -3.42
C ARG A 16 -10.03 -5.17 -3.23
N ASP A 17 -10.21 -6.27 -2.51
CA ASP A 17 -11.55 -6.82 -2.28
C ASP A 17 -12.32 -6.07 -1.19
N ASP A 18 -13.59 -6.41 -1.01
CA ASP A 18 -14.48 -5.80 0.00
C ASP A 18 -14.00 -6.05 1.44
N ASN A 19 -13.24 -7.13 1.65
CA ASN A 19 -12.58 -7.44 2.91
C ASN A 19 -11.30 -6.62 3.11
N GLY A 20 -10.94 -5.76 2.15
CA GLY A 20 -9.77 -4.90 2.17
C GLY A 20 -8.45 -5.64 1.94
N ARG A 21 -8.46 -6.87 1.42
CA ARG A 21 -7.25 -7.61 1.03
C ARG A 21 -6.78 -7.16 -0.34
N TYR A 22 -5.46 -7.07 -0.49
CA TYR A 22 -4.78 -6.74 -1.73
C TYR A 22 -4.48 -8.02 -2.49
N HIS A 23 -5.02 -8.13 -3.70
CA HIS A 23 -4.77 -9.22 -4.64
C HIS A 23 -3.65 -8.81 -5.60
N VAL A 24 -2.56 -9.56 -5.59
CA VAL A 24 -1.34 -9.27 -6.35
C VAL A 24 -0.89 -10.53 -7.08
N ARG A 25 -0.74 -10.43 -8.39
CA ARG A 25 -0.14 -11.46 -9.23
C ARG A 25 1.37 -11.33 -9.17
N LEU A 26 2.03 -12.43 -8.83
CA LEU A 26 3.48 -12.59 -8.86
C LEU A 26 3.82 -13.74 -9.82
N GLY A 27 4.21 -13.38 -11.05
CA GLY A 27 4.41 -14.32 -12.13
C GLY A 27 3.12 -15.08 -12.46
N PRO A 28 3.09 -16.43 -12.39
CA PRO A 28 1.90 -17.21 -12.69
C PRO A 28 0.91 -17.32 -11.53
N GLN A 29 1.28 -16.90 -10.31
CA GLN A 29 0.49 -17.11 -9.10
C GLN A 29 -0.15 -15.81 -8.64
N THR A 30 -1.37 -15.91 -8.11
CA THR A 30 -2.05 -14.78 -7.47
C THR A 30 -2.05 -14.97 -5.97
N PHE A 31 -1.62 -13.95 -5.24
CA PHE A 31 -1.61 -13.94 -3.79
C PHE A 31 -2.55 -12.86 -3.29
N SER A 32 -3.22 -13.11 -2.16
CA SER A 32 -3.99 -12.10 -1.45
C SER A 32 -3.45 -11.88 -0.06
N THR A 33 -3.43 -10.63 0.39
CA THR A 33 -2.95 -10.31 1.74
C THR A 33 -3.60 -9.09 2.36
N ASN A 34 -3.65 -9.04 3.68
CA ASN A 34 -4.04 -7.84 4.40
C ASN A 34 -2.91 -6.80 4.37
N TYR A 35 -3.22 -5.55 4.73
CA TYR A 35 -2.23 -4.46 4.72
C TYR A 35 -1.05 -4.65 5.70
N ARG A 36 -1.16 -5.62 6.63
CA ARG A 36 -0.13 -5.95 7.63
C ARG A 36 0.75 -7.13 7.21
N LEU A 37 0.44 -7.80 6.09
CA LEU A 37 1.13 -8.99 5.60
C LEU A 37 1.13 -10.18 6.60
N THR A 38 0.17 -10.21 7.53
CA THR A 38 0.08 -11.26 8.56
C THR A 38 -0.73 -12.46 8.09
N ASP A 39 -1.57 -12.27 7.09
CA ASP A 39 -2.36 -13.32 6.45
C ASP A 39 -2.10 -13.21 4.95
N ILE A 40 -1.34 -14.17 4.42
CA ILE A 40 -1.01 -14.29 3.00
C ILE A 40 -1.65 -15.57 2.50
N ARG A 41 -2.42 -15.47 1.41
CA ARG A 41 -3.12 -16.59 0.80
C ARG A 41 -2.70 -16.72 -0.65
N LEU A 42 -2.65 -17.95 -1.14
CA LEU A 42 -2.54 -18.27 -2.55
C LEU A 42 -3.96 -18.42 -3.10
N GLU A 43 -4.32 -17.55 -4.04
CA GLU A 43 -5.62 -17.54 -4.69
C GLU A 43 -5.66 -18.57 -5.81
N THR A 44 -6.74 -19.37 -5.80
CA THR A 44 -7.07 -20.34 -6.83
C THR A 44 -8.52 -20.13 -7.28
N GLU A 45 -8.97 -20.84 -8.30
CA GLU A 45 -10.36 -20.74 -8.78
C GLU A 45 -11.40 -21.09 -7.70
N ASN A 46 -11.02 -21.92 -6.73
CA ASN A 46 -11.87 -22.33 -5.61
C ASN A 46 -11.69 -21.45 -4.35
N GLY A 47 -10.94 -20.36 -4.46
CA GLY A 47 -10.64 -19.41 -3.38
C GLY A 47 -9.22 -19.47 -2.83
N GLY A 48 -8.97 -18.66 -1.82
CA GLY A 48 -7.64 -18.44 -1.23
C GLY A 48 -7.29 -19.41 -0.09
N THR A 49 -6.19 -20.15 -0.25
CA THR A 49 -5.62 -21.00 0.80
C THR A 49 -4.46 -20.30 1.51
N PRO A 50 -4.31 -20.40 2.85
CA PRO A 50 -3.15 -19.82 3.54
C PRO A 50 -1.84 -20.36 2.97
N VAL A 51 -0.89 -19.46 2.72
CA VAL A 51 0.43 -19.86 2.24
C VAL A 51 1.22 -20.51 3.36
N ASP A 52 1.87 -21.63 3.05
CA ASP A 52 2.77 -22.32 3.96
C ASP A 52 3.92 -21.40 4.43
N PRO A 53 4.13 -21.24 5.75
CA PRO A 53 5.26 -20.48 6.29
C PRO A 53 6.62 -20.91 5.74
N ASP A 54 6.83 -22.21 5.48
CA ASP A 54 8.10 -22.71 4.97
C ASP A 54 8.30 -22.33 3.49
N LEU A 55 7.21 -22.19 2.73
CA LEU A 55 7.27 -21.60 1.38
C LEU A 55 7.73 -20.14 1.43
N LEU A 56 7.21 -19.36 2.38
CA LEU A 56 7.60 -17.95 2.54
C LEU A 56 9.07 -17.80 2.94
N LYS A 57 9.58 -18.71 3.79
CA LYS A 57 11.02 -18.77 4.13
C LYS A 57 11.88 -19.14 2.92
N ALA A 58 11.44 -20.15 2.15
CA ALA A 58 12.16 -20.60 0.95
C ALA A 58 12.13 -19.56 -0.18
N LYS A 59 11.05 -18.77 -0.28
CA LYS A 59 10.81 -17.79 -1.34
C LYS A 59 10.54 -16.40 -0.74
N PRO A 60 11.56 -15.74 -0.14
CA PRO A 60 11.39 -14.44 0.51
C PRO A 60 10.98 -13.31 -0.44
N TRP A 61 11.17 -13.51 -1.75
CA TRP A 61 10.73 -12.57 -2.79
C TRP A 61 9.20 -12.41 -2.82
N ILE A 62 8.42 -13.40 -2.36
CA ILE A 62 6.95 -13.30 -2.28
C ILE A 62 6.59 -12.16 -1.35
N LEU A 63 7.05 -12.24 -0.09
CA LEU A 63 6.79 -11.24 0.93
C LEU A 63 7.30 -9.85 0.51
N ARG A 64 8.52 -9.78 -0.02
CA ARG A 64 9.12 -8.51 -0.49
C ARG A 64 8.26 -7.83 -1.55
N ASN A 65 7.76 -8.58 -2.54
CA ASN A 65 6.97 -8.01 -3.62
C ASN A 65 5.57 -7.60 -3.13
N LEU A 66 4.94 -8.43 -2.28
CA LEU A 66 3.67 -8.07 -1.65
C LEU A 66 3.78 -6.79 -0.84
N GLN A 67 4.83 -6.67 -0.01
CA GLN A 67 5.08 -5.48 0.78
C GLN A 67 5.20 -4.23 -0.10
N GLN A 68 6.04 -4.29 -1.14
CA GLN A 68 6.24 -3.16 -2.04
C GLN A 68 4.96 -2.71 -2.73
N GLU A 69 4.14 -3.66 -3.21
CA GLU A 69 2.87 -3.31 -3.87
C GLU A 69 1.85 -2.75 -2.88
N VAL A 70 1.70 -3.38 -1.71
CA VAL A 70 0.79 -2.91 -0.65
C VAL A 70 1.17 -1.50 -0.21
N GLU A 71 2.45 -1.24 0.06
CA GLU A 71 2.93 0.10 0.44
C GLU A 71 2.68 1.13 -0.66
N PHE A 72 2.96 0.77 -1.92
CA PHE A 72 2.70 1.64 -3.06
C PHE A 72 1.22 2.01 -3.18
N ARG A 73 0.32 1.01 -3.09
CA ARG A 73 -1.13 1.22 -3.16
C ARG A 73 -1.62 2.07 -2.00
N ARG A 74 -1.17 1.79 -0.77
CA ARG A 74 -1.53 2.59 0.41
C ARG A 74 -1.04 4.02 0.31
N LYS A 75 0.15 4.26 -0.25
CA LYS A 75 0.66 5.61 -0.48
C LYS A 75 -0.23 6.36 -1.47
N LYS A 76 -0.67 5.69 -2.55
CA LYS A 76 -1.59 6.26 -3.54
C LYS A 76 -2.96 6.57 -2.94
N GLU A 77 -3.57 5.60 -2.25
CA GLU A 77 -4.86 5.77 -1.56
C GLU A 77 -4.82 6.92 -0.55
N ARG A 78 -3.70 7.03 0.20
CA ARG A 78 -3.50 8.10 1.17
C ARG A 78 -3.37 9.46 0.48
N ALA A 79 -2.62 9.55 -0.61
CA ALA A 79 -2.48 10.79 -1.37
C ALA A 79 -3.83 11.25 -1.94
N GLU A 80 -4.61 10.32 -2.47
CA GLU A 80 -5.96 10.60 -2.97
C GLU A 80 -6.89 11.07 -1.85
N MET A 81 -6.86 10.42 -0.68
CA MET A 81 -7.62 10.87 0.50
C MET A 81 -7.25 12.29 0.92
N PHE A 82 -5.96 12.60 1.05
CA PHE A 82 -5.50 13.93 1.46
C PHE A 82 -5.66 15.00 0.38
N SER A 83 -5.86 14.63 -0.88
CA SER A 83 -6.20 15.59 -1.93
C SER A 83 -7.64 16.11 -1.86
N LYS A 84 -8.54 15.43 -1.14
CA LYS A 84 -9.92 15.91 -0.97
C LYS A 84 -9.96 17.18 -0.14
N GLU A 85 -10.85 18.11 -0.50
CA GLU A 85 -10.96 19.44 0.12
C GLU A 85 -11.10 19.40 1.65
N CYS A 86 -11.89 18.45 2.18
CA CYS A 86 -12.08 18.29 3.62
C CYS A 86 -10.79 17.93 4.40
N PHE A 87 -9.77 17.44 3.71
CA PHE A 87 -8.44 17.17 4.28
C PHE A 87 -7.41 18.24 3.92
N GLN A 88 -7.72 19.13 2.98
CA GLN A 88 -6.86 20.26 2.66
C GLN A 88 -6.95 21.31 3.78
N ARG A 89 -5.83 21.56 4.44
CA ARG A 89 -5.74 22.65 5.43
C ARG A 89 -5.41 23.95 4.71
N THR A 90 -6.20 24.98 4.96
CA THR A 90 -5.77 26.34 4.65
C THR A 90 -4.60 26.68 5.60
N PRO A 91 -3.42 27.04 5.06
CA PRO A 91 -2.31 27.45 5.91
C PRO A 91 -2.71 28.69 6.71
N TYR A 92 -2.29 28.78 7.97
CA TYR A 92 -2.42 30.03 8.72
C TYR A 92 -1.81 31.19 7.93
N SER A 93 -2.51 32.32 7.90
CA SER A 93 -1.96 33.57 7.37
C SER A 93 -0.71 33.97 8.15
N ALA A 94 0.12 34.84 7.58
CA ALA A 94 1.34 35.31 8.25
C ALA A 94 1.06 35.85 9.66
N ASN A 95 -0.01 36.63 9.81
CA ASN A 95 -0.42 37.20 11.09
C ASN A 95 -0.90 36.14 12.08
N GLN A 96 -1.63 35.11 11.63
CA GLN A 96 -2.03 33.98 12.47
C GLN A 96 -0.82 33.16 12.94
N ARG A 97 0.18 32.96 12.08
CA ARG A 97 1.44 32.28 12.47
C ARG A 97 2.21 33.08 13.52
N MET A 98 2.34 34.40 13.33
CA MET A 98 3.00 35.28 14.30
C MET A 98 2.27 35.26 15.65
N SER A 99 0.95 35.40 15.65
CA SER A 99 0.13 35.34 16.86
C SER A 99 0.30 34.02 17.61
N TYR A 100 0.24 32.88 16.92
CA TYR A 100 0.45 31.57 17.51
C TYR A 100 1.84 31.43 18.16
N ASN A 101 2.90 31.88 17.48
CA ASN A 101 4.26 31.82 17.99
C ASN A 101 4.46 32.72 19.22
N ASN A 102 3.91 33.95 19.19
CA ASN A 102 3.95 34.87 20.33
C ASN A 102 3.20 34.29 21.54
N ALA A 103 2.00 33.75 21.32
CA ALA A 103 1.21 33.11 22.38
C ALA A 103 1.89 31.86 22.96
N LYS A 104 2.61 31.08 22.12
CA LYS A 104 3.40 29.93 22.59
C LYS A 104 4.59 30.37 23.45
N SER A 105 5.27 31.46 23.07
CA SER A 105 6.42 31.99 23.82
C SER A 105 6.01 32.60 25.17
N ASN A 106 4.80 33.17 25.26
CA ASN A 106 4.29 33.80 26.48
C ASN A 106 3.59 32.84 27.46
N LYS A 107 3.41 31.55 27.12
CA LYS A 107 2.77 30.55 27.99
C LYS A 107 3.64 30.03 29.15
N GLY A 108 4.87 30.52 29.28
CA GLY A 108 5.83 30.16 30.33
C GLY A 108 6.14 31.27 31.34
N LEU A 109 5.35 32.34 31.35
CA LEU A 109 5.34 33.41 32.38
C LEU A 109 4.07 33.27 33.21
#